data_AF-A0A966UNL4-F1
#
_entry.id   AF-A0A966UNL4-F1
#
_cell.length_a   1.000
_cell.length_b   1.000
_cell.length_c   1.000
_cell.angle_alpha   90.00
_cell.angle_beta   90.00
_cell.angle_gamma   90.00
#
_symmetry.space_group_name_H-M   'P 1'
#
loop_
_entity.id
_entity.type
_entity.pdbx_description
1 polymer ?
#
loop_
_entity_poly.entity_id
_entity_poly.type
_entity_poly.pdbx_seq_one_letter_code
_entity_poly.pdbx_strand_id
1 'polypeptide(L)'
;MSEKTCKERIREQYDNRNESVAKMIKHYIGAANDDLDELTEQFVEEFTKTENREPTEDEVDKFRENAADTEYNEESLMEFPLGFTIHKVVKIELSTGGPADYLEVFIDPEYTDTVVRIVYHFADWFDHAEMEVSENDPLWEFAEYYCEGILDLI
;
A
#
# COMPACT_ATOMS: atom_id res chain seq x y z
N MET A 1 16.60 20.59 19.26
CA MET A 1 16.04 19.30 18.78
C MET A 1 16.76 18.97 17.48
N SER A 2 17.26 17.74 17.31
CA SER A 2 17.90 17.31 16.06
C SER A 2 16.86 17.28 14.94
N GLU A 3 17.22 17.74 13.75
CA GLU A 3 16.37 17.50 12.57
C GLU A 3 16.32 16.00 12.26
N LYS A 4 15.13 15.50 11.91
CA LYS A 4 14.92 14.13 11.44
C LYS A 4 15.62 13.94 10.09
N THR A 5 16.29 12.80 9.92
CA THR A 5 16.86 12.34 8.65
C THR A 5 15.76 12.04 7.62
N CYS A 6 16.10 11.98 6.34
CA CYS A 6 15.15 11.58 5.29
C CYS A 6 14.56 10.18 5.55
N LYS A 7 15.37 9.24 6.03
CA LYS A 7 14.92 7.87 6.36
C LYS A 7 13.85 7.87 7.45
N GLU A 8 14.05 8.65 8.51
CA GLU A 8 13.09 8.77 9.60
C GLU A 8 11.79 9.44 9.16
N ARG A 9 11.87 10.49 8.33
CA ARG A 9 10.69 11.16 7.77
C ARG A 9 9.86 10.25 6.87
N ILE A 10 10.50 9.45 6.02
CA ILE A 10 9.82 8.46 5.17
C ILE A 10 9.12 7.42 6.04
N ARG A 11 9.78 6.93 7.09
CA ARG A 11 9.21 5.93 7.98
C ARG A 11 7.96 6.45 8.71
N GLU A 12 8.03 7.66 9.25
CA GLU A 12 6.89 8.31 9.90
C GLU A 12 5.70 8.50 8.95
N GLN A 13 5.94 8.96 7.72
CA GLN A 13 4.87 9.09 6.72
C GLN A 13 4.24 7.74 6.36
N TYR A 14 5.05 6.70 6.21
CA TYR A 14 4.57 5.34 5.95
C TYR A 14 3.71 4.81 7.10
N ASP A 15 4.19 4.94 8.34
CA ASP A 15 3.48 4.45 9.53
C ASP A 15 2.12 5.19 9.69
N ASN A 16 2.10 6.51 9.54
CA ASN A 16 0.87 7.30 9.57
C ASN A 16 -0.11 6.87 8.47
N ARG A 17 0.39 6.62 7.25
CA ARG A 17 -0.45 6.22 6.12
C ARG A 17 -1.07 4.84 6.35
N ASN A 18 -0.29 3.89 6.86
CA ASN A 18 -0.77 2.56 7.20
C ASN A 18 -1.87 2.63 8.27
N GLU A 19 -1.72 3.48 9.29
CA GLU A 19 -2.73 3.64 10.33
C GLU A 19 -4.05 4.18 9.75
N SER A 20 -4.01 5.23 8.94
CA SER A 20 -5.20 5.79 8.29
C SER A 20 -5.90 4.74 7.40
N VAL A 21 -5.15 4.01 6.56
CA VAL A 21 -5.73 2.99 5.67
C VAL A 21 -6.32 1.84 6.49
N ALA A 22 -5.67 1.43 7.58
CA ALA A 22 -6.21 0.38 8.45
C ALA A 22 -7.57 0.76 9.05
N LYS A 23 -7.74 2.02 9.49
CA LYS A 23 -9.03 2.54 9.95
C LYS A 23 -10.07 2.54 8.83
N MET A 24 -9.74 3.08 7.65
CA MET A 24 -10.66 3.08 6.49
C MET A 24 -11.10 1.67 6.09
N ILE A 25 -10.20 0.67 6.13
CA ILE A 25 -10.53 -0.73 5.86
C ILE A 25 -11.56 -1.24 6.87
N LYS A 26 -11.39 -0.95 8.17
CA LYS A 26 -12.36 -1.35 9.20
C LYS A 26 -13.75 -0.79 8.93
N HIS A 27 -13.84 0.47 8.53
CA HIS A 27 -15.14 1.05 8.13
C HIS A 27 -15.69 0.38 6.89
N TYR A 28 -14.88 0.19 5.85
CA TYR A 28 -15.29 -0.42 4.59
C TYR A 28 -15.84 -1.85 4.75
N ILE A 29 -15.23 -2.66 5.62
CA ILE A 29 -15.68 -4.04 5.88
C ILE A 29 -16.73 -4.15 6.99
N GLY A 30 -17.11 -3.04 7.62
CA GLY A 30 -18.07 -2.99 8.74
C GLY A 30 -17.50 -3.33 10.13
N ALA A 31 -16.22 -3.71 10.24
CA ALA A 31 -15.58 -4.08 11.50
C ALA A 31 -15.42 -2.92 12.51
N ALA A 32 -15.53 -1.66 12.06
CA ALA A 32 -15.50 -0.52 12.98
C ALA A 32 -16.68 -0.52 13.97
N ASN A 33 -17.85 -1.00 13.55
CA ASN A 33 -19.00 -1.14 14.44
C ASN A 33 -18.82 -2.31 15.41
N ASP A 34 -18.23 -3.42 14.95
CA ASP A 34 -17.92 -4.57 15.81
C ASP A 34 -16.96 -4.17 16.93
N ASP A 35 -15.88 -3.43 16.62
CA ASP A 35 -14.94 -2.89 17.61
C ASP A 35 -15.65 -1.97 18.62
N LEU A 36 -16.60 -1.14 18.16
CA LEU A 36 -17.38 -0.25 19.02
C LEU A 36 -18.31 -1.02 19.95
N ASP A 37 -18.93 -2.11 19.45
CA ASP A 37 -19.78 -2.98 20.23
C ASP A 37 -18.96 -3.70 21.32
N GLU A 38 -17.80 -4.26 20.99
CA GLU A 38 -16.89 -4.87 21.97
C GLU A 38 -16.44 -3.87 23.05
N LEU A 39 -16.10 -2.64 22.66
CA LEU A 39 -15.75 -1.58 23.60
C LEU A 39 -16.94 -1.18 24.49
N THR A 40 -18.15 -1.18 23.93
CA THR A 40 -19.37 -0.88 24.67
C THR A 40 -19.63 -1.95 25.74
N GLU A 41 -19.47 -3.23 25.40
CA GLU A 41 -19.59 -4.33 26.34
C GLU A 41 -18.58 -4.23 27.49
N GLN A 42 -17.31 -3.94 27.16
CA GLN A 42 -16.26 -3.73 28.17
C GLN A 42 -16.58 -2.54 29.10
N PHE A 43 -17.08 -1.44 28.54
CA PHE A 43 -17.52 -0.29 29.32
C PHE A 43 -18.65 -0.67 30.30
N VAL A 44 -19.68 -1.37 29.83
CA VAL A 44 -20.80 -1.82 30.68
C VAL A 44 -20.30 -2.71 31.82
N GLU A 45 -19.40 -3.65 31.53
CA GLU A 45 -18.82 -4.55 32.54
C GLU A 45 -18.04 -3.78 33.61
N GLU A 46 -17.10 -2.91 33.19
CA GLU A 46 -16.25 -2.16 34.12
C GLU A 46 -17.03 -1.11 34.92
N PHE A 47 -18.01 -0.45 34.30
CA PHE A 47 -18.91 0.48 34.97
C PHE A 47 -19.71 -0.22 36.06
N THR A 48 -20.28 -1.39 35.75
CA THR A 48 -21.10 -2.16 36.69
C THR A 48 -20.28 -2.61 37.90
N LYS A 49 -19.03 -3.05 37.69
CA LYS A 49 -18.10 -3.40 38.78
C LYS A 49 -17.78 -2.19 39.68
N THR A 50 -17.61 -1.02 39.08
CA THR A 50 -17.12 0.19 39.78
C THR A 50 -18.24 0.92 40.51
N GLU A 51 -19.34 1.18 39.83
CA GLU A 51 -20.47 1.96 40.34
C GLU A 51 -21.54 1.09 41.03
N ASN A 52 -21.39 -0.23 40.96
CA ASN A 52 -22.32 -1.21 41.54
C ASN A 52 -23.78 -1.00 41.09
N ARG A 53 -23.95 -0.58 39.83
CA ARG A 53 -25.22 -0.46 39.11
C ARG A 53 -24.95 -0.58 37.61
N GLU A 54 -25.96 -0.97 36.84
CA GLU A 54 -25.87 -0.90 35.38
C GLU A 54 -25.84 0.57 34.91
N PRO A 55 -25.12 0.88 33.82
CA PRO A 55 -25.19 2.19 33.19
C PRO A 55 -26.57 2.42 32.58
N THR A 56 -27.03 3.68 32.55
CA THR A 56 -28.27 4.04 31.87
C THR A 56 -28.05 4.06 30.35
N GLU A 57 -29.13 4.00 29.55
CA GLU A 57 -29.06 4.14 28.09
C GLU A 57 -28.30 5.41 27.69
N ASP A 58 -28.60 6.55 28.31
CA ASP A 58 -27.89 7.83 28.07
C ASP A 58 -26.37 7.76 28.34
N GLU A 59 -25.92 6.92 29.29
CA GLU A 59 -24.50 6.76 29.63
C GLU A 59 -23.79 5.90 28.59
N VAL A 60 -24.48 4.86 28.10
CA VAL A 60 -24.01 3.98 27.02
C VAL A 60 -23.95 4.73 25.71
N ASP A 61 -24.99 5.49 25.35
CA ASP A 61 -25.03 6.27 24.12
C ASP A 61 -23.91 7.32 24.10
N LYS A 62 -23.72 8.03 25.22
CA LYS A 62 -22.63 8.98 25.35
C LYS A 62 -21.26 8.31 25.25
N PHE A 63 -21.09 7.10 25.78
CA PHE A 63 -19.84 6.35 25.58
C PHE A 63 -19.64 6.02 24.11
N ARG A 64 -20.65 5.48 23.44
CA ARG A 64 -20.60 5.12 22.01
C ARG A 64 -20.27 6.32 21.13
N GLU A 65 -20.90 7.46 21.35
CA GLU A 65 -20.61 8.71 20.61
C GLU A 65 -19.16 9.16 20.78
N ASN A 66 -18.56 8.99 21.97
CA ASN A 66 -17.17 9.38 22.22
C ASN A 66 -16.15 8.34 21.73
N ALA A 67 -16.54 7.06 21.68
CA ALA A 67 -15.68 5.96 21.28
C ALA A 67 -15.73 5.68 19.77
N ALA A 68 -16.82 6.08 19.09
CA ALA A 68 -16.97 5.91 17.66
C ALA A 68 -15.90 6.69 16.89
N ASP A 69 -15.16 5.99 16.04
CA ASP A 69 -14.30 6.64 15.05
C ASP A 69 -15.20 7.25 13.98
N THR A 70 -15.25 8.58 13.94
CA THR A 70 -16.05 9.35 12.97
C THR A 70 -15.17 10.03 11.92
N GLU A 71 -13.85 9.80 11.96
CA GLU A 71 -12.91 10.36 11.00
C GLU A 71 -13.15 9.78 9.59
N TYR A 72 -13.53 8.51 9.52
CA TYR A 72 -13.77 7.78 8.29
C TYR A 72 -15.17 7.16 8.24
N ASN A 73 -15.60 6.83 7.04
CA ASN A 73 -16.86 6.16 6.75
C ASN A 73 -16.63 5.02 5.74
N GLU A 74 -17.71 4.32 5.37
CA GLU A 74 -17.67 3.18 4.44
C GLU A 74 -17.15 3.54 3.03
N GLU A 75 -17.27 4.81 2.61
CA GLU A 75 -16.83 5.29 1.30
C GLU A 75 -15.37 5.78 1.30
N SER A 76 -14.85 6.12 2.48
CA SER A 76 -13.54 6.76 2.65
C SER A 76 -12.41 5.96 1.99
N LEU A 77 -12.45 4.63 2.07
CA LEU A 77 -11.44 3.78 1.44
C LEU A 77 -11.43 3.90 -0.09
N MET A 78 -12.61 4.00 -0.71
CA MET A 78 -12.76 4.04 -2.17
C MET A 78 -12.42 5.42 -2.74
N GLU A 79 -12.67 6.48 -1.99
CA GLU A 79 -12.32 7.86 -2.37
C GLU A 79 -10.87 8.24 -2.06
N PHE A 80 -10.18 7.42 -1.26
CA PHE A 80 -8.84 7.73 -0.78
C PHE A 80 -7.77 7.83 -1.90
N PRO A 81 -7.70 6.91 -2.88
CA PRO A 81 -6.72 7.01 -3.96
C PRO A 81 -7.03 8.19 -4.91
N LEU A 82 -6.01 8.99 -5.23
CA LEU A 82 -6.15 10.12 -6.17
C LEU A 82 -6.05 9.70 -7.65
N GLY A 83 -5.58 8.50 -7.92
CA GLY A 83 -5.40 7.99 -9.26
C GLY A 83 -4.73 6.63 -9.26
N PHE A 84 -4.86 5.93 -10.38
CA PHE A 84 -4.22 4.66 -10.64
C PHE A 84 -3.47 4.76 -11.95
N THR A 85 -2.25 4.23 -11.97
CA THR A 85 -1.50 4.01 -13.20
C THR A 85 -1.31 2.51 -13.34
N ILE A 86 -1.58 2.00 -14.54
CA ILE A 86 -1.48 0.58 -14.86
C ILE A 86 -0.35 0.42 -15.88
N HIS A 87 0.55 -0.52 -15.65
CA HIS A 87 1.61 -0.89 -16.58
C HIS A 87 1.57 -2.38 -16.84
N LYS A 88 1.83 -2.79 -18.07
CA LYS A 88 2.22 -4.17 -18.37
C LYS A 88 3.73 -4.27 -18.16
N VAL A 89 4.17 -5.20 -17.33
CA VAL A 89 5.60 -5.37 -17.02
C VAL A 89 6.09 -6.69 -17.60
N VAL A 90 7.11 -6.62 -18.45
CA VAL A 90 7.82 -7.80 -18.99
C VAL A 90 9.14 -7.94 -18.26
N LYS A 91 9.37 -9.10 -17.65
CA LYS A 91 10.65 -9.44 -17.01
C LYS A 91 11.51 -10.24 -17.98
N ILE A 92 12.70 -9.72 -18.32
CA ILE A 92 13.67 -10.40 -19.18
C ILE A 92 14.84 -10.87 -18.33
N GLU A 93 14.96 -12.17 -18.11
CA GLU A 93 16.05 -12.76 -17.33
C GLU A 93 17.31 -12.93 -18.19
N LEU A 94 18.41 -12.27 -17.79
CA LEU A 94 19.66 -12.26 -18.56
C LEU A 94 20.66 -13.31 -18.06
N SER A 95 20.61 -13.64 -16.77
CA SER A 95 21.38 -14.72 -16.17
C SER A 95 20.60 -15.46 -15.09
N THR A 96 21.03 -16.69 -14.78
CA THR A 96 20.45 -17.53 -13.72
C THR A 96 21.55 -17.99 -12.75
N GLY A 97 21.23 -18.11 -11.47
CA GLY A 97 22.23 -18.33 -10.39
C GLY A 97 22.77 -17.00 -9.83
N GLY A 98 23.65 -17.03 -8.82
CA GLY A 98 24.17 -15.81 -8.22
C GLY A 98 25.62 -15.50 -8.66
N PRO A 99 25.92 -14.29 -9.18
CA PRO A 99 25.01 -13.15 -9.35
C PRO A 99 24.02 -13.32 -10.51
N ALA A 100 22.78 -12.85 -10.31
CA ALA A 100 21.70 -12.82 -11.28
C ALA A 100 21.46 -11.39 -11.76
N ASP A 101 20.99 -11.26 -13.00
CA ASP A 101 20.53 -9.99 -13.54
C ASP A 101 19.34 -10.15 -14.50
N TYR A 102 18.51 -9.10 -14.52
CA TYR A 102 17.30 -9.06 -15.32
C TYR A 102 16.86 -7.62 -15.60
N LEU A 103 15.96 -7.47 -16.58
CA LEU A 103 15.28 -6.21 -16.89
C LEU A 103 13.81 -6.30 -16.48
N GLU A 104 13.27 -5.23 -15.90
CA GLU A 104 11.83 -4.97 -15.85
C GLU A 104 11.48 -3.90 -16.87
N VAL A 105 10.71 -4.27 -17.88
CA VAL A 105 10.29 -3.39 -18.99
C VAL A 105 8.83 -3.01 -18.76
N PHE A 106 8.59 -1.74 -18.49
CA PHE A 106 7.27 -1.17 -18.27
C PHE A 106 6.73 -0.67 -19.60
N ILE A 107 5.59 -1.22 -19.99
CA ILE A 107 4.94 -0.98 -21.28
C ILE A 107 3.69 -0.15 -21.04
N ASP A 108 3.44 0.79 -21.95
CA ASP A 108 2.27 1.64 -21.91
C ASP A 108 0.99 0.79 -22.03
N PRO A 109 -0.01 1.01 -21.16
CA PRO A 109 -1.24 0.23 -21.20
C PRO A 109 -2.11 0.51 -22.44
N GLU A 110 -2.00 1.70 -23.04
CA GLU A 110 -2.76 2.11 -24.23
C GLU A 110 -2.00 1.81 -25.52
N TYR A 111 -0.67 1.95 -25.49
CA TYR A 111 0.23 1.69 -26.61
C TYR A 111 1.10 0.49 -26.28
N THR A 112 0.58 -0.70 -26.59
CA THR A 112 1.24 -1.95 -26.21
C THR A 112 2.65 -2.08 -26.77
N ASP A 113 3.01 -1.37 -27.83
CA ASP A 113 4.33 -1.34 -28.48
C ASP A 113 5.30 -0.31 -27.88
N THR A 114 4.86 0.50 -26.93
CA THR A 114 5.66 1.61 -26.39
C THR A 114 6.24 1.26 -25.03
N VAL A 115 7.57 1.16 -24.97
CA VAL A 115 8.31 1.05 -23.72
C VAL A 115 8.35 2.42 -23.03
N VAL A 116 7.89 2.48 -21.80
CA VAL A 116 7.82 3.71 -20.99
C VAL A 116 9.03 3.82 -20.06
N ARG A 117 9.51 2.69 -19.55
CA ARG A 117 10.62 2.64 -18.59
C ARG A 117 11.26 1.26 -18.59
N ILE A 118 12.57 1.22 -18.40
CA ILE A 118 13.30 -0.03 -18.16
C ILE A 118 14.12 0.12 -16.89
N VAL A 119 14.00 -0.86 -16.01
CA VAL A 119 14.83 -0.97 -14.81
C VAL A 119 15.73 -2.20 -14.95
N TYR A 120 17.03 -2.00 -14.87
CA TYR A 120 18.01 -3.08 -14.76
C TYR A 120 18.22 -3.43 -13.29
N HIS A 121 18.11 -4.71 -12.98
CA HIS A 121 18.33 -5.27 -11.66
C HIS A 121 19.58 -6.14 -11.66
N PHE A 122 20.45 -5.91 -10.68
CA PHE A 122 21.57 -6.77 -10.38
C PHE A 122 21.41 -7.29 -8.95
N ALA A 123 21.39 -8.62 -8.81
CA ALA A 123 21.28 -9.31 -7.53
C ALA A 123 22.49 -10.21 -7.32
N ASP A 124 23.32 -9.89 -6.33
CA ASP A 124 24.34 -10.79 -5.83
C ASP A 124 23.83 -11.52 -4.57
N TRP A 125 24.62 -12.44 -4.03
CA TRP A 125 24.25 -13.30 -2.90
C TRP A 125 23.89 -12.51 -1.63
N PHE A 126 24.31 -11.25 -1.54
CA PHE A 126 24.17 -10.40 -0.36
C PHE A 126 23.48 -9.05 -0.60
N ASP A 127 23.31 -8.64 -1.86
CA ASP A 127 22.84 -7.30 -2.19
C ASP A 127 22.00 -7.28 -3.46
N HIS A 128 21.13 -6.28 -3.55
CA HIS A 128 20.27 -6.02 -4.69
C HIS A 128 20.35 -4.53 -5.04
N ALA A 129 20.70 -4.25 -6.29
CA ALA A 129 20.74 -2.91 -6.83
C ALA A 129 19.88 -2.81 -8.08
N GLU A 130 19.26 -1.65 -8.24
CA GLU A 130 18.46 -1.34 -9.42
C GLU A 130 18.88 0.02 -9.99
N MET A 131 18.78 0.15 -11.30
CA MET A 131 18.95 1.42 -11.99
C MET A 131 18.04 1.52 -13.20
N GLU A 132 17.62 2.74 -13.50
CA GLU A 132 16.91 3.03 -14.74
C GLU A 132 17.88 2.99 -15.92
N VAL A 133 17.50 2.29 -16.99
CA VAL A 133 18.27 2.20 -18.24
C VAL A 133 17.94 3.42 -19.09
N SER A 134 18.95 4.07 -19.66
CA SER A 134 18.71 5.21 -20.54
C SER A 134 18.13 4.77 -21.88
N GLU A 135 17.22 5.56 -22.46
CA GLU A 135 16.72 5.38 -23.83
C GLU A 135 17.83 5.32 -24.90
N ASN A 136 19.02 5.84 -24.61
CA ASN A 136 20.16 5.81 -25.52
C ASN A 136 21.10 4.62 -25.29
N ASP A 137 20.82 3.76 -24.30
CA ASP A 137 21.66 2.62 -23.99
C ASP A 137 21.26 1.41 -24.87
N PRO A 138 22.22 0.56 -25.31
CA PRO A 138 21.90 -0.64 -26.09
C PRO A 138 20.97 -1.63 -25.38
N LEU A 139 20.91 -1.60 -24.04
CA LEU A 139 19.95 -2.42 -23.27
C LEU A 139 18.50 -1.97 -23.49
N TRP A 140 18.27 -0.70 -23.80
CA TRP A 140 16.95 -0.20 -24.17
C TRP A 140 16.51 -0.78 -25.51
N GLU A 141 17.33 -0.62 -26.54
CA GLU A 141 17.07 -1.17 -27.88
C GLU A 141 16.86 -2.68 -27.83
N PHE A 142 17.66 -3.39 -27.02
CA PHE A 142 17.49 -4.82 -26.78
C PHE A 142 16.10 -5.14 -26.21
N ALA A 143 15.67 -4.44 -25.17
CA ALA A 143 14.37 -4.69 -24.54
C ALA A 143 13.20 -4.41 -25.50
N GLU A 144 13.27 -3.33 -26.29
CA GLU A 144 12.25 -3.00 -27.30
C GLU A 144 12.08 -4.14 -28.30
N TYR A 145 13.19 -4.65 -28.85
CA TYR A 145 13.16 -5.73 -29.84
C TYR A 145 12.47 -7.00 -29.32
N TYR A 146 12.78 -7.39 -28.08
CA TYR A 146 12.18 -8.57 -27.47
C TYR A 146 10.73 -8.35 -27.05
N CYS A 147 10.39 -7.14 -26.60
CA CYS A 147 9.02 -6.83 -26.22
C CYS A 147 8.11 -6.79 -27.45
N GLU A 148 8.52 -6.16 -28.55
CA GLU A 148 7.74 -6.11 -29.81
C GLU A 148 7.30 -7.51 -30.23
N GLY A 149 8.22 -8.48 -30.26
CA GLY A 149 7.91 -9.86 -30.65
C GLY A 149 7.08 -10.66 -29.64
N ILE A 150 7.09 -10.30 -28.35
CA ILE A 150 6.31 -10.97 -27.30
C ILE A 150 4.89 -10.40 -27.22
N LEU A 151 4.72 -9.10 -27.44
CA LEU A 151 3.43 -8.41 -27.35
C LEU A 151 2.44 -8.88 -28.41
N ASP A 152 2.92 -9.30 -29.58
CA ASP A 152 2.09 -9.89 -30.63
C ASP A 152 1.54 -11.29 -30.28
N LEU A 153 2.05 -11.94 -29.24
CA LEU A 153 1.69 -13.30 -28.84
C LEU A 153 0.65 -13.37 -27.70
N ILE A 154 0.29 -12.24 -27.09
CA ILE A 154 -0.56 -12.16 -25.88
C ILE A 154 -1.76 -11.25 -26.15
#